data_AF-A0A485CJV3-F1
#
_entry.id   AF-A0A485CJV3-F1
#
_cell.length_a   1.000
_cell.length_b   1.000
_cell.length_c   1.000
_cell.angle_alpha   90.00
_cell.angle_beta   90.00
_cell.angle_gamma   90.00
#
_symmetry.space_group_name_H-M   'P 1'
#
loop_
_entity.id
_entity.type
_entity.pdbx_description
1 polymer ?
#
loop_
_entity_poly.entity_id
_entity_poly.type
_entity_poly.pdbx_seq_one_letter_code
_entity_poly.pdbx_strand_id
1 'polypeptide(L)'
;MWLEKLADYQEGLVAPMQLASDPLSLRIYTEEECLRLDASCRGFLLFLEQIQVLNLETREMVIERVLALDTAEFDLEDLKWVILMVLFNIPGCENAYQQMEELLFEVNEGMLH
;
A
#
# COMPACT_ATOMS: atom_id res chain seq x y z
N MET A 1 -24.88 1.35 -4.38
CA MET A 1 -24.85 2.49 -3.45
C MET A 1 -23.46 2.62 -2.78
N TRP A 2 -22.40 2.55 -3.57
CA TRP A 2 -20.99 2.74 -3.15
C TRP A 2 -20.45 4.07 -3.71
N LEU A 3 -21.00 4.48 -4.86
CA LEU A 3 -20.81 5.80 -5.48
C LEU A 3 -21.38 6.97 -4.66
N GLU A 4 -22.47 6.79 -3.92
CA GLU A 4 -23.03 7.88 -3.09
C GLU A 4 -22.12 8.23 -1.91
N LYS A 5 -21.44 7.23 -1.32
CA LYS A 5 -20.52 7.46 -0.19
C LYS A 5 -19.19 8.11 -0.60
N LEU A 6 -18.86 8.11 -1.90
CA LEU A 6 -17.70 8.84 -2.43
C LEU A 6 -18.00 10.33 -2.66
N ALA A 7 -19.27 10.68 -2.90
CA ALA A 7 -19.68 12.09 -3.07
C ALA A 7 -19.56 12.87 -1.76
N ASP A 8 -19.90 12.25 -0.63
CA ASP A 8 -19.82 12.88 0.69
C ASP A 8 -18.37 13.26 1.09
N TYR A 9 -17.36 12.57 0.54
CA TYR A 9 -15.95 12.90 0.78
C TYR A 9 -15.46 14.13 -0.03
N GLN A 10 -16.15 14.47 -1.12
CA GLN A 10 -15.82 15.64 -1.96
C GLN A 10 -16.49 16.93 -1.48
N GLU A 11 -17.55 16.85 -0.68
CA GLU A 11 -18.35 18.02 -0.26
C GLU A 11 -17.81 18.77 0.97
N GLY A 12 -16.59 18.47 1.44
CA GLY A 12 -15.89 19.34 2.42
C GLY A 12 -16.57 19.52 3.78
N LEU A 13 -17.57 18.69 4.12
CA LEU A 13 -18.33 18.77 5.38
C LEU A 13 -17.65 18.03 6.54
N VAL A 14 -16.58 17.29 6.27
CA VAL A 14 -15.69 16.73 7.27
C VAL A 14 -14.34 17.39 7.02
N ALA A 15 -13.84 18.17 7.98
CA ALA A 15 -12.44 18.57 7.95
C ALA A 15 -11.65 17.28 7.71
N PRO A 16 -10.76 17.20 6.69
CA PRO A 16 -9.99 16.00 6.47
C PRO A 16 -9.43 15.64 7.82
N MET A 17 -9.79 14.46 8.32
CA MET A 17 -9.24 13.96 9.56
C MET A 17 -7.80 13.67 9.18
N GLN A 18 -6.98 14.73 9.12
CA GLN A 18 -5.54 14.69 9.14
C GLN A 18 -5.26 14.15 10.55
N LEU A 19 -5.52 12.86 10.74
CA LEU A 19 -4.68 12.06 11.61
C LEU A 19 -3.30 12.34 11.06
N ALA A 20 -2.60 13.27 11.69
CA ALA A 20 -1.16 13.34 11.57
C ALA A 20 -0.73 11.89 11.73
N SER A 21 -0.13 11.33 10.67
CA SER A 21 0.44 9.99 10.71
C SER A 21 1.48 10.05 11.82
N ASP A 22 1.07 9.69 13.04
CA ASP A 22 2.00 9.55 14.14
C ASP A 22 2.98 8.48 13.67
N PRO A 23 4.28 8.79 13.55
CA PRO A 23 5.27 7.79 13.13
C PRO A 23 5.30 6.59 14.09
N LEU A 24 4.66 6.68 15.26
CA LEU A 24 4.46 5.59 16.22
C LEU A 24 3.13 4.84 16.06
N SER A 25 2.25 5.25 15.14
CA SER A 25 0.99 4.58 14.88
C SER A 25 1.25 3.20 14.26
N LEU A 26 0.79 2.16 14.95
CA LEU A 26 0.91 0.77 14.50
C LEU A 26 -0.43 0.28 13.97
N ARG A 27 -0.44 -0.23 12.74
CA ARG A 27 -1.59 -0.96 12.19
C ARG A 27 -1.70 -2.33 12.85
N ILE A 28 -2.92 -2.70 13.25
CA ILE A 28 -3.26 -4.06 13.67
C ILE A 28 -3.91 -4.76 12.47
N TYR A 29 -3.33 -5.88 12.03
CA TYR A 29 -3.87 -6.70 10.95
C TYR A 29 -4.89 -7.70 11.49
N THR A 30 -6.00 -7.85 10.79
CA THR A 30 -7.02 -8.87 11.03
C THR A 30 -6.48 -10.27 10.70
N GLU A 31 -7.19 -11.31 11.16
CA GLU A 31 -6.82 -12.70 10.85
C GLU A 31 -6.84 -12.97 9.33
N GLU A 32 -7.83 -12.44 8.61
CA GLU A 32 -7.94 -12.55 7.16
C GLU A 32 -6.76 -11.88 6.45
N GLU A 33 -6.41 -10.65 6.84
CA GLU A 33 -5.22 -9.98 6.32
C GLU A 33 -3.95 -10.77 6.65
N CYS A 34 -3.84 -11.36 7.84
CA CYS A 34 -2.66 -12.14 8.23
C CYS A 34 -2.50 -13.45 7.45
N LEU A 35 -3.60 -14.04 6.99
CA LEU A 35 -3.59 -15.21 6.12
C LEU A 35 -3.12 -14.85 4.71
N ARG A 36 -3.48 -13.66 4.22
CA ARG A 36 -3.15 -13.21 2.87
C ARG A 36 -1.79 -12.52 2.77
N LEU A 37 -1.47 -11.69 3.75
CA LEU A 37 -0.23 -10.93 3.88
C LEU A 37 0.60 -11.58 4.98
N ASP A 38 1.56 -12.42 4.58
CA ASP A 38 2.47 -13.08 5.49
C ASP A 38 3.40 -12.07 6.22
N ALA A 39 4.29 -12.56 7.10
CA ALA A 39 5.18 -11.68 7.84
C ALA A 39 6.09 -10.83 6.94
N SER A 40 6.53 -11.38 5.81
CA SER A 40 7.40 -10.71 4.83
C SER A 40 6.64 -9.57 4.15
N CYS A 41 5.41 -9.82 3.71
CA CYS A 41 4.51 -8.83 3.11
C CYS A 41 4.25 -7.66 4.07
N ARG A 42 3.86 -7.95 5.32
CA ARG A 42 3.58 -6.92 6.32
C ARG A 42 4.83 -6.12 6.70
N GLY A 43 5.98 -6.78 6.78
CA GLY A 43 7.26 -6.12 7.00
C GLY A 43 7.63 -5.16 5.87
N PHE A 44 7.37 -5.56 4.62
CA PHE A 44 7.62 -4.71 3.45
C PHE A 44 6.69 -3.50 3.39
N LEU A 45 5.39 -3.67 3.67
CA LEU A 45 4.45 -2.54 3.78
C LEU A 45 4.88 -1.54 4.86
N LEU A 46 5.31 -2.04 6.02
CA LEU A 46 5.83 -1.20 7.10
C LEU A 46 7.09 -0.44 6.67
N PHE A 47 8.02 -1.11 5.99
CA PHE A 47 9.23 -0.48 5.47
C PHE A 47 8.89 0.66 4.50
N LEU A 48 7.99 0.42 3.54
CA LEU A 48 7.57 1.45 2.58
C LEU A 48 6.88 2.65 3.24
N GLU A 49 6.09 2.41 4.29
CA GLU A 49 5.49 3.48 5.10
C GLU A 49 6.57 4.28 5.85
N GLN A 50 7.60 3.62 6.40
CA GLN A 50 8.69 4.29 7.11
C GLN A 50 9.53 5.21 6.20
N ILE A 51 9.77 4.80 4.96
CA ILE A 51 10.49 5.62 3.97
C ILE A 51 9.56 6.58 3.20
N GLN A 52 8.28 6.65 3.56
CA GLN A 52 7.27 7.54 2.98
C GLN A 52 6.98 7.29 1.48
N VAL A 53 7.28 6.08 0.98
CA VAL A 53 6.82 5.63 -0.34
C VAL A 53 5.32 5.36 -0.30
N LEU A 54 4.85 4.75 0.79
CA LEU A 54 3.42 4.64 1.11
C LEU A 54 3.05 5.62 2.22
N ASN A 55 1.85 6.14 2.15
CA ASN A 55 1.20 6.83 3.26
C ASN A 55 0.03 5.98 3.77
N LEU A 56 -0.67 6.47 4.80
CA LEU A 56 -1.79 5.75 5.40
C LEU A 56 -2.82 5.32 4.33
N GLU A 57 -3.20 6.23 3.45
CA GLU A 57 -4.22 6.01 2.42
C GLU A 57 -3.75 5.01 1.37
N THR A 58 -2.55 5.18 0.81
CA THR A 58 -2.06 4.28 -0.24
C THR A 58 -1.75 2.89 0.30
N ARG A 59 -1.35 2.76 1.57
CA ARG A 59 -1.21 1.46 2.25
C ARG A 59 -2.55 0.72 2.33
N GLU A 60 -3.64 1.39 2.73
CA GLU A 60 -4.97 0.77 2.76
C GLU A 60 -5.41 0.32 1.37
N MET A 61 -5.19 1.16 0.35
CA MET A 61 -5.54 0.80 -1.03
C MET A 61 -4.80 -0.43 -1.53
N VAL A 62 -3.52 -0.60 -1.18
CA VAL A 62 -2.75 -1.81 -1.48
C VAL A 62 -3.38 -3.03 -0.81
N ILE A 63 -3.66 -2.95 0.50
CA ILE A 63 -4.24 -4.08 1.24
C ILE A 63 -5.61 -4.47 0.68
N GLU A 64 -6.47 -3.50 0.38
CA GLU A 64 -7.77 -3.73 -0.25
C GLU A 64 -7.64 -4.40 -1.63
N ARG A 65 -6.61 -4.07 -2.40
CA ARG A 65 -6.36 -4.74 -3.68
C ARG A 65 -5.86 -6.15 -3.49
N VAL A 66 -4.96 -6.40 -2.55
CA VAL A 66 -4.48 -7.76 -2.23
C VAL A 66 -5.61 -8.67 -1.78
N LEU A 67 -6.50 -8.20 -0.90
CA LEU A 67 -7.65 -8.99 -0.44
C LEU A 67 -8.68 -9.24 -1.54
N ALA A 68 -8.77 -8.36 -2.53
CA ALA A 68 -9.67 -8.53 -3.68
C ALA A 68 -9.11 -9.47 -4.78
N LEU A 69 -7.83 -9.85 -4.71
CA LEU A 69 -7.23 -10.79 -5.65
C LEU A 69 -7.72 -12.21 -5.36
N ASP A 70 -8.40 -12.81 -6.34
CA ASP A 70 -8.85 -14.21 -6.29
C ASP A 70 -7.73 -15.15 -6.81
N THR A 71 -6.64 -15.25 -6.05
CA THR A 71 -5.49 -16.14 -6.37
C THR A 71 -5.26 -17.10 -5.20
N ALA A 72 -4.97 -18.37 -5.47
CA ALA A 72 -4.73 -19.34 -4.39
C ALA A 72 -3.38 -19.10 -3.67
N GLU A 73 -2.38 -18.64 -4.42
CA GLU A 73 -1.05 -18.31 -3.92
C GLU A 73 -0.80 -16.81 -4.09
N PHE A 74 -0.18 -16.21 -3.07
CA PHE A 74 0.19 -14.80 -3.05
C PHE A 74 1.47 -14.68 -2.24
N ASP A 75 2.51 -14.10 -2.84
CA ASP A 75 3.80 -13.91 -2.19
C ASP A 75 4.25 -12.43 -2.16
N LEU A 76 5.47 -12.21 -1.65
CA LEU A 76 6.03 -10.86 -1.55
C LEU A 76 6.27 -10.22 -2.92
N GLU A 77 6.55 -11.01 -3.96
CA GLU A 77 6.76 -10.49 -5.30
C GLU A 77 5.44 -10.02 -5.90
N ASP A 78 4.36 -10.80 -5.74
CA ASP A 78 3.01 -10.38 -6.10
C ASP A 78 2.61 -9.07 -5.42
N LEU A 79 2.92 -8.92 -4.12
CA LEU A 79 2.66 -7.68 -3.37
C LEU A 79 3.36 -6.46 -4.00
N LYS A 80 4.63 -6.59 -4.37
CA LYS A 80 5.38 -5.49 -5.00
C LYS A 80 4.73 -5.04 -6.30
N TRP A 81 4.25 -5.98 -7.11
CA TRP A 81 3.51 -5.67 -8.33
C TRP A 81 2.19 -4.96 -8.03
N VAL A 82 1.45 -5.41 -7.02
CA VAL A 82 0.21 -4.73 -6.58
C VAL A 82 0.50 -3.30 -6.13
N ILE A 83 1.58 -3.07 -5.40
CA ILE A 83 2.00 -1.73 -4.96
C ILE A 83 2.28 -0.84 -6.17
N LEU A 84 3.07 -1.31 -7.15
CA LEU A 84 3.30 -0.57 -8.39
C LEU A 84 1.99 -0.25 -9.11
N MET A 85 1.09 -1.23 -9.23
CA MET A 85 -0.23 -1.02 -9.85
C MET A 85 -1.05 0.04 -9.12
N VAL A 86 -1.05 0.05 -7.78
CA VAL A 86 -1.78 1.06 -7.01
C VAL A 86 -1.16 2.44 -7.20
N LEU A 87 0.16 2.57 -7.05
CA LEU A 87 0.86 3.86 -7.20
C LEU A 87 0.74 4.43 -8.62
N PHE A 88 0.76 3.57 -9.65
CA PHE A 88 0.58 3.99 -11.04
C PHE A 88 -0.82 4.54 -11.33
N ASN A 89 -1.85 4.02 -10.65
CA ASN A 89 -3.24 4.40 -10.91
C ASN A 89 -3.71 5.62 -10.09
N ILE A 90 -2.86 6.18 -9.21
CA ILE A 90 -3.19 7.34 -8.38
C ILE A 90 -2.43 8.57 -8.89
N PRO A 91 -3.13 9.63 -9.35
CA PRO A 91 -2.48 10.88 -9.74
C PRO A 91 -1.65 11.49 -8.59
N GLY A 92 -0.45 12.00 -8.87
CA GLY A 92 0.40 12.63 -7.84
C GLY A 92 1.31 11.64 -7.08
N CYS A 93 1.28 10.34 -7.41
CA CYS A 93 2.15 9.32 -6.83
C CYS A 93 3.39 9.00 -7.69
N GLU A 94 3.73 9.83 -8.68
CA GLU A 94 4.79 9.53 -9.65
C GLU A 94 6.17 9.35 -8.98
N ASN A 95 6.47 10.14 -7.95
CA ASN A 95 7.71 10.03 -7.19
C ASN A 95 7.75 8.73 -6.36
N ALA A 96 6.66 8.40 -5.67
CA ALA A 96 6.55 7.15 -4.92
C ALA A 96 6.67 5.93 -5.84
N TYR A 97 6.06 6.00 -7.02
CA TYR A 97 6.18 4.97 -8.06
C TYR A 97 7.64 4.78 -8.49
N GLN A 98 8.35 5.87 -8.82
CA GLN A 98 9.76 5.81 -9.21
C GLN A 98 10.65 5.23 -8.10
N GLN A 99 10.48 5.66 -6.85
CA GLN A 99 11.22 5.10 -5.72
C GLN A 99 10.97 3.60 -5.53
N MET A 100 9.72 3.17 -5.69
CA MET A 100 9.37 1.76 -5.63
C MET A 100 10.03 0.96 -6.78
N GLU A 101 10.06 1.50 -7.99
CA GLU A 101 10.78 0.88 -9.11
C GLU A 101 12.29 0.76 -8.82
N GLU A 102 12.94 1.82 -8.34
CA GLU A 102 14.37 1.82 -7.99
C GLU A 102 14.69 0.73 -6.96
N LEU A 103 13.87 0.58 -5.91
CA LEU A 103 14.03 -0.48 -4.91
C LEU A 103 13.94 -1.89 -5.50
N LEU A 104 13.10 -2.11 -6.52
CA LEU A 104 13.01 -3.41 -7.20
C LEU A 104 14.26 -3.69 -8.05
N PHE A 105 14.80 -2.67 -8.71
CA PHE A 105 16.03 -2.81 -9.49
C PHE A 105 17.25 -3.09 -8.60
N GLU A 106 17.42 -2.38 -7.48
CA GLU A 106 18.55 -2.58 -6.55
C GLU A 106 18.59 -3.99 -5.95
N VAL A 107 17.41 -4.53 -5.56
CA VAL A 107 17.31 -5.91 -5.05
C VAL A 107 17.73 -6.93 -6.10
N ASN A 108 17.41 -6.68 -7.37
CA ASN A 108 17.74 -7.59 -8.45
C ASN A 108 19.23 -7.52 -8.84
N GLU A 109 19.86 -6.35 -8.79
CA GLU A 109 21.31 -6.19 -9.02
C GLU A 109 22.15 -6.83 -7.90
N GLY A 110 21.70 -6.75 -6.64
CA GLY A 110 22.37 -7.40 -5.51
C GLY A 110 22.38 -8.93 -5.55
N MET A 111 21.49 -9.57 -6.31
CA MET A 111 21.49 -11.02 -6.55
C MET A 111 22.45 -11.45 -7.68
N LEU A 112 22.91 -10.51 -8.51
CA LEU A 112 23.77 -10.79 -9.66
C LEU A 112 25.28 -10.67 -9.35
N HIS A 113 25.66 -10.28 -8.14
CA HIS A 113 27.04 -10.04 -7.70
C HIS A 113 27.61 -11.12 -6.77
#